data_AF-A0A286NGJ6-F1
#
_entry.id   AF-A0A286NGJ6-F1
#
_cell.length_a   1.000
_cell.length_b   1.000
_cell.length_c   1.000
_cell.angle_alpha   90.00
_cell.angle_beta   90.00
_cell.angle_gamma   90.00
#
_symmetry.space_group_name_H-M   'P 1'
#
loop_
_entity.id
_entity.type
_entity.pdbx_description
1 polymer ?
#
loop_
_entity_poly.entity_id
_entity_poly.type
_entity_poly.pdbx_seq_one_letter_code
_entity_poly.pdbx_strand_id
1 'polypeptide(L)' 'GGYEPRGRGGGRGGRGGMGGSDRGGFNKFGGSGQIQLWQFLLELLSDSSNSSCITWEGTNGEFKMTDP' A
#
# COMPACT_ATOMS: atom_id res chain seq x y z
N GLY A 1 -47.30 7.53 32.35
CA GLY A 1 -46.28 8.54 32.05
C GLY A 1 -45.89 8.40 30.60
N GLY A 2 -45.98 9.47 29.81
CA GLY A 2 -45.60 9.41 28.40
C GLY A 2 -46.08 10.62 27.62
N TYR A 3 -45.17 11.57 27.41
CA TYR A 3 -45.13 12.42 26.22
C TYR A 3 -43.67 12.83 25.97
N GLU A 4 -43.07 12.37 24.87
CA GLU A 4 -41.82 12.92 24.34
C GLU A 4 -42.18 13.89 23.21
N PRO A 5 -41.71 15.15 23.23
CA PRO A 5 -41.99 16.08 22.15
C PRO A 5 -40.98 15.87 21.00
N ARG A 6 -41.54 15.63 19.81
CA ARG A 6 -40.80 15.65 18.56
C ARG A 6 -40.59 17.10 18.10
N GLY A 7 -39.35 17.43 17.71
CA GLY A 7 -39.11 18.24 16.51
C GLY A 7 -38.12 19.39 16.65
N ARG A 8 -37.03 19.32 15.86
CA ARG A 8 -36.40 20.39 15.04
C ARG A 8 -35.16 19.77 14.38
N GLY A 9 -34.91 19.73 13.08
CA GLY A 9 -35.32 20.56 11.95
C GLY A 9 -34.07 21.21 11.33
N GLY A 10 -33.70 20.79 10.10
CA GLY A 10 -32.69 21.42 9.22
C GLY A 10 -31.25 20.92 9.45
N GLY A 11 -30.51 20.34 8.50
CA GLY A 11 -30.45 20.60 7.06
C GLY A 11 -29.14 21.36 6.77
N ARG A 12 -28.17 20.71 6.11
CA ARG A 12 -27.13 21.34 5.26
C ARG A 12 -26.14 20.32 4.69
N GLY A 13 -26.14 20.23 3.37
CA GLY A 13 -24.91 20.30 2.59
C GLY A 13 -24.19 19.00 2.33
N GLY A 14 -24.40 18.44 1.13
CA GLY A 14 -23.45 17.55 0.52
C GLY A 14 -22.07 18.21 0.37
N ARG A 15 -21.04 17.48 0.78
CA ARG A 15 -19.67 17.57 0.26
C ARG A 15 -19.30 16.11 0.00
N GLY A 16 -19.39 15.63 -1.23
CA GLY A 16 -18.45 16.01 -2.28
C GLY A 16 -17.23 15.13 -2.08
N GLY A 17 -17.13 14.07 -2.89
CA GLY A 17 -16.02 13.14 -2.86
C GLY A 17 -14.69 13.89 -2.98
N MET A 18 -13.86 13.79 -1.95
CA MET A 18 -12.42 13.86 -2.07
C MET A 18 -12.00 12.41 -2.29
N GLY A 19 -11.91 11.96 -3.53
CA GLY A 19 -10.74 12.32 -4.32
C GLY A 19 -9.68 11.31 -3.93
N GLY A 20 -9.77 10.11 -4.52
CA GLY A 20 -8.72 9.12 -4.43
C GLY A 20 -7.48 9.71 -5.06
N SER A 21 -6.53 10.11 -4.23
CA SER A 21 -5.19 10.48 -4.67
C SER A 21 -4.27 10.23 -3.47
N ASP A 22 -3.27 9.40 -3.71
CA ASP A 22 -1.98 9.43 -3.05
C ASP A 22 -1.88 8.84 -1.63
N ARG A 23 -1.98 7.51 -1.53
CA ARG A 23 -1.10 6.76 -0.61
C ARG A 23 -0.16 5.87 -1.40
N GLY A 24 0.66 6.54 -2.21
CA GLY A 24 1.84 5.95 -2.83
C GLY A 24 2.88 5.56 -1.79
N GLY A 25 3.57 4.45 -2.05
CA GLY A 25 4.68 3.92 -1.27
C GLY A 25 4.25 3.02 -0.12
N PHE A 26 4.68 1.75 -0.14
CA PHE A 26 4.63 0.75 0.93
C PHE A 26 3.35 -0.09 1.15
N ASN A 27 2.16 0.28 0.64
CA ASN A 27 0.94 -0.55 0.81
C ASN A 27 0.71 -1.64 -0.26
N LYS A 28 1.75 -2.09 -0.98
CA LYS A 28 1.61 -3.22 -1.93
C LYS A 28 1.63 -4.60 -1.26
N PHE A 29 2.11 -4.71 -0.01
CA PHE A 29 2.23 -5.98 0.72
C PHE A 29 1.26 -5.98 1.90
N GLY A 30 0.27 -6.86 1.83
CA GLY A 30 -0.95 -6.79 2.62
C GLY A 30 -0.79 -6.74 4.14
N GLY A 31 -1.69 -5.99 4.77
CA GLY A 31 -2.39 -6.42 5.99
C GLY A 31 -1.74 -6.21 7.36
N SER A 32 -0.42 -6.04 7.51
CA SER A 32 0.17 -5.90 8.86
C SER A 32 1.33 -4.91 9.00
N GLY A 33 1.78 -4.26 7.92
CA GLY A 33 2.93 -3.34 7.95
C GLY A 33 4.29 -4.03 8.10
N GLN A 34 4.32 -5.36 8.28
CA GLN A 34 5.55 -6.15 8.26
C GLN A 34 5.82 -6.67 6.85
N ILE A 35 6.90 -6.21 6.24
CA ILE A 35 7.42 -6.81 5.01
C ILE A 35 8.22 -8.07 5.33
N GLN A 36 7.97 -9.14 4.58
CA GLN A 36 8.75 -10.37 4.68
C GLN A 36 10.00 -10.23 3.80
N LEU A 37 11.13 -10.78 4.26
CA LEU A 37 12.40 -10.66 3.52
C LEU A 37 12.28 -11.17 2.09
N TRP A 38 11.62 -12.31 1.88
CA TRP A 38 11.43 -12.86 0.54
C TRP A 38 10.56 -11.96 -0.35
N GLN A 39 9.54 -11.29 0.19
CA GLN A 39 8.75 -10.30 -0.55
C GLN A 39 9.60 -9.07 -0.91
N PHE A 40 10.42 -8.61 0.03
CA PHE A 40 11.34 -7.50 -0.18
C PHE A 40 12.36 -7.79 -1.28
N LEU A 41 12.97 -8.98 -1.26
CA LEU A 41 13.94 -9.40 -2.28
C LEU A 41 13.29 -9.47 -3.67
N LEU A 42 12.09 -10.05 -3.78
CA LEU A 42 11.37 -10.12 -5.05
C LEU A 42 10.97 -8.74 -5.58
N GLU A 43 10.63 -7.79 -4.71
CA GLU A 43 10.35 -6.41 -5.13
C GLU A 43 11.59 -5.72 -5.67
N LEU A 44 12.74 -5.85 -4.99
CA LEU A 44 14.00 -5.30 -5.47
C LEU A 44 14.39 -5.90 -6.82
N LEU A 45 14.23 -7.22 -6.96
CA LEU A 45 14.51 -7.97 -8.18
C LEU A 45 13.53 -7.69 -9.33
N SER A 46 12.34 -7.15 -9.03
CA SER A 46 11.37 -6.75 -10.05
C SER A 46 11.77 -5.47 -10.77
N ASP A 47 12.68 -4.67 -10.20
CA ASP A 47 13.16 -3.42 -10.79
C ASP A 47 14.62 -3.56 -11.23
N SER A 48 14.83 -3.48 -12.54
CA SER A 48 16.17 -3.60 -13.13
C SER A 48 17.09 -2.43 -12.78
N SER A 49 16.57 -1.31 -12.26
CA SER A 49 17.42 -0.23 -11.74
C SER A 49 18.23 -0.65 -10.50
N ASN A 50 17.77 -1.68 -9.78
CA ASN A 50 18.47 -2.22 -8.62
C ASN A 50 19.58 -3.22 -8.98
N SER A 51 19.80 -3.48 -10.28
CA SER A 51 20.77 -4.46 -10.79
C SER A 51 22.22 -4.25 -10.33
N SER A 52 22.58 -3.05 -9.86
CA SER A 52 23.88 -2.78 -9.24
C SER A 52 24.05 -3.49 -7.88
N CYS A 53 22.98 -3.58 -7.10
CA CYS A 53 22.96 -4.21 -5.79
C CYS A 53 22.48 -5.67 -5.87
N ILE A 54 21.40 -5.93 -6.63
CA ILE A 54 20.77 -7.25 -6.72
C ILE A 54 20.17 -7.47 -8.12
N THR A 55 20.41 -8.63 -8.72
CA THR A 55 19.88 -8.97 -10.04
C THR A 55 19.61 -10.46 -10.17
N TRP A 56 18.62 -10.82 -11.00
CA TRP A 56 18.43 -12.18 -11.44
C TRP A 56 19.68 -12.68 -12.19
N GLU A 57 19.98 -13.95 -11.98
CA GLU A 57 21.03 -14.70 -12.65
C GLU A 57 20.42 -16.01 -13.17
N GLY A 58 20.83 -16.45 -14.37
CA GLY A 58 20.32 -17.69 -14.95
C GLY A 58 18.82 -17.67 -15.24
N THR A 59 18.21 -18.86 -15.31
CA THR A 59 16.80 -19.07 -15.70
C THR A 59 15.95 -19.75 -14.61
N ASN A 60 16.55 -20.14 -13.48
CA ASN A 60 15.90 -20.93 -12.44
C ASN A 60 15.49 -20.11 -11.20
N GLY A 61 15.44 -18.78 -11.32
CA GLY A 61 15.19 -17.90 -10.17
C GLY A 61 16.41 -17.76 -9.25
N GLU A 62 17.61 -17.96 -9.78
CA GLU A 62 18.85 -17.62 -9.07
C GLU A 62 19.03 -16.10 -9.11
N PHE A 63 19.58 -15.53 -8.05
CA PHE A 63 19.93 -14.12 -8.03
C PHE A 63 21.27 -13.93 -7.34
N LYS A 64 21.95 -12.86 -7.71
CA LYS A 64 23.22 -12.46 -7.09
C LYS A 64 23.08 -11.08 -6.47
N MET A 65 23.83 -10.86 -5.39
CA MET A 65 23.96 -9.57 -4.73
C MET A 65 25.39 -9.09 -4.93
N THR A 66 25.56 -8.05 -5.75
CA THR A 66 26.87 -7.66 -6.31
C THR A 66 27.65 -6.71 -5.42
N ASP A 67 27.00 -5.97 -4.52
CA ASP A 67 27.65 -5.07 -3.59
C ASP A 67 26.91 -5.10 -2.23
N PRO A 68 27.52 -5.67 -1.16
CA PRO A 68 26.92 -5.82 0.17
C PRO A 68 26.94 -4.54 1.01
#